data_AF-A0A970N902-F1
#
_entry.id   AF-A0A970N902-F1
#
_cell.length_a   1.000
_cell.length_b   1.000
_cell.length_c   1.000
_cell.angle_alpha   90.00
_cell.angle_beta   90.00
_cell.angle_gamma   90.00
#
_symmetry.space_group_name_H-M   'P 1'
#
loop_
_entity.id
_entity.type
_entity.pdbx_description
1 polymer ?
#
loop_
_entity_poly.entity_id
_entity_poly.type
_entity_poly.pdbx_seq_one_letter_code
_entity_poly.pdbx_strand_id
1 'polypeptide(L)'
;MLLSKEPTWNQQLKQIQEIIEEKLERRSLIIKIIGGVASIFIVSSLLTSIVVQRQRMRQVVRTNRNGLLMDLQGLRHLIRQGCKEDWDQRDTKTLMAIRRSVLARISTLETADLRLTKFWSRLMNYLNYVMGAVGESECDTELMKDFEKILYRLETALESDNPSKRDLDSILKDLDELTAA
;
A
#
# COMPACT_ATOMS: atom_id res chain seq x y z
N MET A 1 -2.44 27.86 -83.77
CA MET A 1 -3.73 27.24 -83.38
C MET A 1 -3.44 25.88 -82.77
N LEU A 2 -3.41 25.78 -81.45
CA LEU A 2 -3.29 24.50 -80.74
C LEU A 2 -4.71 23.99 -80.52
N LEU A 3 -5.17 23.08 -81.37
CA LEU A 3 -6.39 22.30 -81.13
C LEU A 3 -6.13 21.42 -79.90
N SER A 4 -6.61 21.87 -78.75
CA SER A 4 -6.73 21.04 -77.56
C SER A 4 -7.63 19.86 -77.93
N LYS A 5 -7.06 18.66 -78.06
CA LYS A 5 -7.84 17.43 -78.11
C LYS A 5 -8.63 17.34 -76.82
N GLU A 6 -9.95 17.55 -76.92
CA GLU A 6 -10.83 17.29 -75.79
C GLU A 6 -10.67 15.83 -75.36
N PRO A 7 -10.42 15.57 -74.07
CA PRO A 7 -10.22 14.22 -73.59
C PRO A 7 -11.45 13.38 -73.90
N THR A 8 -11.24 12.20 -74.47
CA THR A 8 -12.33 11.25 -74.73
C THR A 8 -13.02 10.87 -73.41
N TRP A 9 -14.30 10.53 -73.46
CA TRP A 9 -15.08 10.14 -72.26
C TRP A 9 -14.35 9.09 -71.41
N ASN A 10 -13.72 8.10 -72.04
CA ASN A 10 -12.94 7.09 -71.32
C ASN A 10 -11.72 7.66 -70.56
N GLN A 11 -11.10 8.74 -71.02
CA GLN A 11 -10.01 9.42 -70.32
C GLN A 11 -10.53 10.25 -69.15
N GLN A 12 -11.68 10.91 -69.30
CA GLN A 12 -12.32 11.64 -68.19
C GLN A 12 -12.78 10.71 -67.08
N LEU A 13 -13.36 9.55 -67.41
CA LEU A 13 -13.75 8.54 -66.42
C LEU A 13 -12.55 7.99 -65.65
N LYS A 14 -11.44 7.69 -66.33
CA LYS A 14 -10.20 7.27 -65.66
C LYS A 14 -9.65 8.33 -64.71
N GLN A 15 -9.63 9.59 -65.12
CA GLN A 15 -9.18 10.69 -64.26
C GLN A 15 -10.06 10.85 -63.03
N ILE A 16 -11.39 10.74 -63.17
CA ILE A 16 -12.32 10.79 -62.03
C ILE A 16 -12.09 9.61 -61.08
N GLN A 17 -11.85 8.41 -61.63
CA GLN A 17 -11.63 7.20 -60.84
C GLN A 17 -10.32 7.28 -60.03
N GLU A 18 -9.22 7.76 -60.64
CA GLU A 18 -7.95 8.03 -59.94
C GLU A 18 -8.11 9.07 -58.82
N ILE A 19 -8.84 10.16 -59.06
CA ILE A 19 -9.08 11.21 -58.04
C ILE A 19 -9.90 10.66 -56.86
N ILE A 20 -10.86 9.77 -57.12
CA ILE A 20 -11.68 9.14 -56.08
C ILE A 20 -10.85 8.14 -55.27
N GLU A 21 -10.04 7.30 -55.93
CA GLU A 21 -9.16 6.35 -55.25
C GLU A 21 -8.11 7.06 -54.40
N GLU A 22 -7.47 8.12 -54.91
CA GLU A 22 -6.47 8.88 -54.17
C GLU A 22 -7.10 9.58 -52.94
N LYS A 23 -8.34 10.08 -53.06
CA LYS A 23 -9.08 10.65 -51.92
C LYS A 23 -9.49 9.59 -50.89
N LEU A 24 -9.86 8.39 -51.33
CA LEU A 24 -10.21 7.26 -50.46
C LEU A 24 -8.98 6.73 -49.71
N GLU A 25 -7.83 6.60 -50.39
CA GLU A 25 -6.57 6.19 -49.76
C GLU A 25 -6.11 7.19 -48.71
N ARG A 26 -6.14 8.49 -49.01
CA ARG A 26 -5.78 9.54 -48.03
C ARG A 26 -6.68 9.47 -46.78
N ARG A 27 -7.98 9.25 -46.94
CA ARG A 27 -8.93 9.09 -45.81
C ARG A 27 -8.65 7.83 -45.00
N SER A 28 -8.37 6.71 -45.66
CA SER A 28 -7.98 5.45 -45.01
C SER A 28 -6.70 5.60 -44.18
N LEU A 29 -5.70 6.32 -44.71
CA LEU A 29 -4.44 6.58 -44.04
C LEU A 29 -4.64 7.47 -42.80
N ILE A 30 -5.47 8.50 -42.90
CA ILE A 30 -5.85 9.34 -41.75
C ILE A 30 -6.55 8.52 -40.65
N ILE A 31 -7.48 7.65 -41.01
CA ILE A 31 -8.18 6.78 -40.03
C ILE A 31 -7.20 5.85 -39.33
N LYS A 32 -6.23 5.27 -40.04
CA LYS A 32 -5.18 4.42 -39.46
C LYS A 32 -4.30 5.19 -38.49
N ILE A 33 -3.90 6.42 -38.83
CA ILE A 33 -3.10 7.29 -37.94
C ILE A 33 -3.89 7.64 -36.69
N ILE A 34 -5.14 8.10 -36.84
CA ILE A 34 -6.01 8.46 -35.71
C ILE A 34 -6.23 7.24 -34.81
N GLY A 35 -6.51 6.07 -35.38
CA GLY A 35 -6.67 4.82 -34.65
C GLY A 35 -5.41 4.42 -33.88
N GLY A 36 -4.24 4.56 -34.50
CA GLY A 36 -2.95 4.30 -33.85
C GLY A 36 -2.68 5.25 -32.68
N VAL A 37 -2.89 6.56 -32.87
CA VAL A 37 -2.72 7.58 -31.82
C VAL A 37 -3.70 7.35 -30.67
N ALA A 38 -4.98 7.08 -30.96
CA ALA A 38 -5.98 6.79 -29.95
C ALA A 38 -5.62 5.54 -29.13
N SER A 39 -5.11 4.49 -29.79
CA SER A 39 -4.67 3.26 -29.12
C SER A 39 -3.49 3.51 -28.17
N ILE A 40 -2.48 4.26 -28.62
CA ILE A 40 -1.33 4.66 -27.80
C ILE A 40 -1.80 5.49 -26.60
N PHE A 41 -2.72 6.44 -26.82
CA PHE A 41 -3.26 7.29 -25.76
C PHE A 41 -4.01 6.47 -24.71
N ILE A 42 -4.88 5.55 -25.11
CA ILE A 42 -5.64 4.68 -24.20
C ILE A 42 -4.68 3.82 -23.37
N VAL A 43 -3.72 3.15 -24.01
CA VAL A 43 -2.73 2.31 -23.31
C VAL A 43 -1.89 3.15 -22.34
N SER A 44 -1.43 4.33 -22.76
CA SER A 44 -0.64 5.23 -21.91
C SER A 44 -1.44 5.73 -20.70
N SER A 45 -2.74 6.05 -20.88
CA SER A 45 -3.63 6.48 -19.81
C SER A 45 -3.86 5.37 -18.78
N LEU A 46 -4.12 4.13 -19.25
CA LEU A 46 -4.29 2.97 -18.38
C LEU A 46 -3.02 2.66 -17.58
N LEU A 47 -1.86 2.67 -18.22
CA LEU A 47 -0.57 2.48 -17.56
C LEU A 47 -0.31 3.56 -16.50
N THR A 48 -0.60 4.81 -16.83
CA THR A 48 -0.46 5.93 -15.88
C THR A 48 -1.36 5.74 -14.66
N SER A 49 -2.62 5.33 -14.88
CA SER A 49 -3.56 5.04 -13.79
C SER A 49 -3.05 3.93 -12.87
N ILE A 50 -2.53 2.83 -13.43
CA ILE A 50 -1.95 1.72 -12.67
C ILE A 50 -0.73 2.19 -11.85
N VAL A 51 0.15 2.99 -12.44
CA VAL A 51 1.33 3.53 -11.74
C VAL A 51 0.91 4.44 -10.58
N VAL A 52 -0.04 5.34 -10.79
CA VAL A 52 -0.56 6.22 -9.75
C VAL A 52 -1.21 5.42 -8.62
N GLN A 53 -2.00 4.39 -8.93
CA GLN A 53 -2.57 3.51 -7.92
C GLN A 53 -1.51 2.78 -7.10
N ARG A 54 -0.46 2.25 -7.75
CA ARG A 54 0.67 1.61 -7.05
C ARG A 54 1.43 2.59 -6.14
N GLN A 55 1.63 3.83 -6.58
CA GLN A 55 2.28 4.86 -5.77
C GLN A 55 1.42 5.22 -4.54
N ARG A 56 0.10 5.40 -4.74
CA ARG A 56 -0.84 5.64 -3.63
C ARG A 56 -0.81 4.50 -2.63
N MET A 57 -0.83 3.24 -3.10
CA MET A 57 -0.77 2.08 -2.20
C MET A 57 0.53 2.05 -1.40
N ARG A 58 1.68 2.29 -2.03
CA ARG A 58 2.98 2.39 -1.33
C ARG A 58 2.96 3.50 -0.28
N GLN A 59 2.36 4.64 -0.58
CA GLN A 59 2.24 5.74 0.36
C GLN A 59 1.33 5.37 1.54
N VAL A 60 0.19 4.72 1.29
CA VAL A 60 -0.72 4.21 2.35
C VAL A 60 0.03 3.24 3.26
N VAL A 61 0.76 2.28 2.70
CA VAL A 61 1.56 1.32 3.47
C VAL A 61 2.60 2.05 4.33
N ARG A 62 3.35 2.99 3.75
CA ARG A 62 4.36 3.78 4.49
C ARG A 62 3.75 4.62 5.62
N THR A 63 2.66 5.34 5.36
CA THR A 63 1.99 6.16 6.38
C THR A 63 1.44 5.31 7.52
N ASN A 64 0.87 4.14 7.20
CA ASN A 64 0.40 3.22 8.22
C ASN A 64 1.56 2.62 9.01
N ARG A 65 2.63 2.15 8.34
CA ARG A 65 3.84 1.65 9.00
C ARG A 65 4.45 2.67 9.95
N ASN A 66 4.57 3.93 9.55
CA ASN A 66 5.15 4.98 10.39
C ASN A 66 4.27 5.27 11.62
N GLY A 67 2.96 5.30 11.46
CA GLY A 67 2.09 5.50 12.62
C GLY A 67 2.07 4.30 13.55
N LEU A 68 2.16 3.10 13.00
CA LEU A 68 2.36 1.87 13.76
C LEU A 68 3.69 1.86 14.53
N LEU A 69 4.77 2.40 13.96
CA LEU A 69 6.04 2.60 14.66
C LEU A 69 5.88 3.54 15.86
N MET A 70 5.15 4.65 15.69
CA MET A 70 4.85 5.56 16.80
C MET A 70 4.01 4.87 17.89
N ASP A 71 3.03 4.07 17.49
CA ASP A 71 2.19 3.29 18.42
C ASP A 71 3.04 2.29 19.23
N LEU A 72 4.04 1.65 18.61
CA LEU A 72 5.00 0.77 19.31
C LEU A 72 5.91 1.51 20.27
N GLN A 73 6.42 2.67 19.87
CA GLN A 73 7.25 3.51 20.73
C GLN A 73 6.47 3.96 21.96
N GLY A 74 5.22 4.38 21.77
CA GLY A 74 4.29 4.71 22.85
C GLY A 74 4.04 3.52 23.77
N LEU A 75 3.78 2.34 23.21
CA LEU A 75 3.58 1.11 23.99
C LEU A 75 4.81 0.73 24.81
N ARG A 76 6.00 0.73 24.20
CA ARG A 76 7.26 0.44 24.89
C ARG A 76 7.52 1.43 26.02
N HIS A 77 7.18 2.70 25.82
CA HIS A 77 7.30 3.71 26.87
C HIS A 77 6.39 3.39 28.07
N LEU A 78 5.12 3.07 27.82
CA LEU A 78 4.17 2.71 28.87
C LEU A 78 4.62 1.46 29.65
N ILE A 79 5.11 0.43 28.96
CA ILE A 79 5.62 -0.78 29.63
C ILE A 79 6.83 -0.45 30.51
N ARG A 80 7.76 0.38 30.03
CA ARG A 80 8.90 0.84 30.85
C ARG A 80 8.49 1.61 32.09
N GLN A 81 7.42 2.40 32.00
CA GLN A 81 6.86 3.11 33.15
C GLN A 81 6.20 2.12 34.12
N GLY A 82 5.36 1.21 33.60
CA GLY A 82 4.70 0.18 34.38
C GLY A 82 5.64 -0.82 35.07
N CYS A 83 6.85 -1.01 34.55
CA CYS A 83 7.90 -1.80 35.21
C CYS A 83 8.58 -1.08 36.38
N LYS A 84 8.37 0.22 36.55
CA LYS A 84 9.03 1.07 37.56
C LYS A 84 8.06 1.67 38.56
N GLU A 85 6.82 1.87 38.17
CA GLU A 85 5.77 2.58 38.91
C GLU A 85 4.43 1.86 38.70
N ASP A 86 3.50 2.03 39.64
CA ASP A 86 2.13 1.53 39.50
C ASP A 86 1.43 2.27 38.34
N TRP A 87 0.72 1.52 37.51
CA TRP A 87 0.00 2.05 36.36
C TRP A 87 -1.09 3.03 36.81
N ASP A 88 -1.12 4.23 36.21
CA ASP A 88 -2.16 5.21 36.50
C ASP A 88 -3.34 5.18 35.50
N GLN A 89 -4.41 5.92 35.81
CA GLN A 89 -5.57 6.03 34.90
C GLN A 89 -5.24 6.73 33.56
N ARG A 90 -4.16 7.51 33.49
CA ARG A 90 -3.73 8.18 32.26
C ARG A 90 -3.00 7.20 31.34
N ASP A 91 -2.22 6.28 31.89
CA ASP A 91 -1.53 5.21 31.16
C ASP A 91 -2.54 4.28 30.48
N THR A 92 -3.60 3.92 31.21
CA THR A 92 -4.72 3.13 30.67
C THR A 92 -5.40 3.84 29.49
N LYS A 93 -5.61 5.17 29.57
CA LYS A 93 -6.20 5.95 28.47
C LYS A 93 -5.28 6.00 27.25
N THR A 94 -3.98 6.17 27.46
CA THR A 94 -2.97 6.18 26.39
C THR A 94 -2.92 4.82 25.71
N LEU A 95 -2.96 3.73 26.48
CA LEU A 95 -2.94 2.38 25.96
C LEU A 95 -4.22 2.07 25.15
N MET A 96 -5.39 2.53 25.61
CA MET A 96 -6.64 2.45 24.83
C MET A 96 -6.60 3.29 23.54
N ALA A 97 -5.89 4.43 23.55
CA ALA A 97 -5.68 5.22 22.34
C ALA A 97 -4.78 4.50 21.34
N ILE A 98 -3.67 3.91 21.80
CA ILE A 98 -2.77 3.07 21.00
C ILE A 98 -3.55 1.89 20.39
N ARG A 99 -4.32 1.17 21.21
CA ARG A 99 -5.20 0.08 20.76
C ARG A 99 -6.13 0.49 19.62
N ARG A 100 -6.82 1.64 19.74
CA ARG A 100 -7.70 2.15 18.68
C ARG A 100 -6.93 2.54 17.42
N SER A 101 -5.77 3.18 17.56
CA SER A 101 -4.90 3.54 16.43
C SER A 101 -4.45 2.30 15.66
N VAL A 102 -3.94 1.30 16.37
CA VAL A 102 -3.48 0.04 15.77
C VAL A 102 -4.61 -0.67 15.04
N LEU A 103 -5.79 -0.83 15.66
CA LEU A 103 -6.95 -1.47 14.99
C LEU A 103 -7.38 -0.75 13.70
N ALA A 104 -7.42 0.59 13.71
CA ALA A 104 -7.76 1.36 12.51
C ALA A 104 -6.72 1.17 11.39
N ARG A 105 -5.43 1.10 11.76
CA ARG A 105 -4.32 0.89 10.81
C ARG A 105 -4.29 -0.54 10.26
N ILE A 106 -4.61 -1.55 11.08
CA ILE A 106 -4.77 -2.95 10.64
C ILE A 106 -5.85 -3.05 9.57
N SER A 107 -7.02 -2.47 9.81
CA SER A 107 -8.13 -2.47 8.84
C SER A 107 -7.75 -1.81 7.52
N THR A 108 -6.99 -0.71 7.58
CA THR A 108 -6.48 -0.04 6.38
C THR A 108 -5.44 -0.89 5.64
N LEU A 109 -4.59 -1.61 6.37
CA LEU A 109 -3.54 -2.47 5.81
C LEU A 109 -4.04 -3.81 5.28
N GLU A 110 -5.19 -4.32 5.73
CA GLU A 110 -5.73 -5.61 5.30
C GLU A 110 -5.92 -5.70 3.78
N THR A 111 -6.18 -4.56 3.15
CA THR A 111 -6.30 -4.43 1.69
C THR A 111 -4.97 -4.15 0.97
N ALA A 112 -3.91 -3.80 1.70
CA ALA A 112 -2.66 -3.25 1.18
C ALA A 112 -1.43 -4.15 1.42
N ASP A 113 -1.35 -4.80 2.59
CA ASP A 113 -0.26 -5.68 3.02
C ASP A 113 -0.76 -6.68 4.09
N LEU A 114 -1.25 -7.83 3.61
CA LEU A 114 -1.76 -8.94 4.44
C LEU A 114 -0.73 -9.46 5.47
N ARG A 115 0.57 -9.34 5.20
CA ARG A 115 1.62 -9.82 6.11
C ARG A 115 1.69 -8.92 7.33
N LEU A 116 1.71 -7.61 7.11
CA LEU A 116 1.72 -6.62 8.18
C LEU A 116 0.43 -6.74 9.01
N THR A 117 -0.73 -6.89 8.38
CA THR A 117 -2.02 -7.10 9.07
C THR A 117 -2.01 -8.30 10.03
N LYS A 118 -1.49 -9.46 9.60
CA LYS A 118 -1.38 -10.65 10.47
C LYS A 118 -0.48 -10.40 11.67
N PHE A 119 0.66 -9.74 11.43
CA PHE A 119 1.61 -9.39 12.47
C PHE A 119 0.94 -8.52 13.55
N TRP A 120 0.27 -7.45 13.14
CA TRP A 120 -0.37 -6.52 14.06
C TRP A 120 -1.58 -7.09 14.78
N SER A 121 -2.31 -8.00 14.14
CA SER A 121 -3.39 -8.72 14.80
C SER A 121 -2.88 -9.56 15.97
N ARG A 122 -1.70 -10.18 15.82
CA ARG A 122 -1.02 -10.91 16.91
C ARG A 122 -0.50 -9.99 17.99
N LEU A 123 0.13 -8.88 17.61
CA LEU A 123 0.54 -7.85 18.57
C LEU A 123 -0.67 -7.31 19.38
N MET A 124 -1.83 -7.14 18.73
CA MET A 124 -3.05 -6.69 19.38
C MET A 124 -3.58 -7.68 20.41
N ASN A 125 -3.42 -8.98 20.18
CA ASN A 125 -3.78 -10.00 21.18
C ASN A 125 -2.90 -9.88 22.42
N TYR A 126 -1.59 -9.70 22.23
CA TYR A 126 -0.67 -9.50 23.34
C TYR A 126 -0.93 -8.17 24.07
N LEU A 127 -1.19 -7.09 23.32
CA LEU A 127 -1.61 -5.81 23.89
C LEU A 127 -2.83 -5.98 24.79
N ASN A 128 -3.86 -6.72 24.35
CA ASN A 128 -5.03 -7.02 25.16
C ASN A 128 -4.70 -7.80 26.44
N TYR A 129 -3.76 -8.74 26.36
CA TYR A 129 -3.23 -9.46 27.53
C TYR A 129 -2.57 -8.49 28.53
N VAL A 130 -1.68 -7.61 28.07
CA VAL A 130 -1.07 -6.57 28.92
C VAL A 130 -2.14 -5.70 29.56
N MET A 131 -3.15 -5.24 28.81
CA MET A 131 -4.24 -4.44 29.40
C MET A 131 -5.03 -5.20 30.45
N GLY A 132 -5.17 -6.51 30.30
CA GLY A 132 -5.83 -7.38 31.28
C GLY A 132 -5.04 -7.46 32.58
N ALA A 133 -3.71 -7.45 32.48
CA ALA A 133 -2.81 -7.41 33.62
C ALA A 133 -2.68 -6.00 34.26
N VAL A 134 -3.10 -4.93 33.57
CA VAL A 134 -3.14 -3.57 34.14
C VAL A 134 -4.20 -3.51 35.23
N GLY A 135 -3.76 -3.47 36.49
CA GLY A 135 -4.61 -3.39 37.68
C GLY A 135 -4.66 -4.67 38.51
N GLU A 136 -4.02 -5.75 38.05
CA GLU A 136 -3.75 -6.93 38.88
C GLU A 136 -2.41 -6.73 39.62
N SER A 137 -2.36 -7.10 40.89
CA SER A 137 -1.21 -6.84 41.80
C SER A 137 0.05 -7.63 41.46
N GLU A 138 -0.03 -8.57 40.51
CA GLU A 138 1.06 -9.45 40.10
C GLU A 138 1.31 -9.31 38.59
N CYS A 139 1.65 -8.11 38.15
CA CYS A 139 2.24 -7.94 36.83
C CYS A 139 3.68 -8.50 36.87
N ASP A 140 3.90 -9.66 36.26
CA ASP A 140 5.23 -10.28 36.20
C ASP A 140 6.20 -9.35 35.44
N THR A 141 7.10 -8.75 36.22
CA THR A 141 8.09 -7.78 35.73
C THR A 141 9.08 -8.44 34.76
N GLU A 142 9.29 -9.75 34.84
CA GLU A 142 10.14 -10.49 33.91
C GLU A 142 9.46 -10.63 32.55
N LEU A 143 8.17 -11.00 32.54
CA LEU A 143 7.34 -11.09 31.34
C LEU A 143 7.22 -9.73 30.62
N MET A 144 7.06 -8.64 31.37
CA MET A 144 7.04 -7.29 30.79
C MET A 144 8.37 -6.86 30.17
N LYS A 145 9.51 -7.25 30.76
CA LYS A 145 10.84 -7.00 30.19
C LYS A 145 11.07 -7.78 28.91
N ASP A 146 10.63 -9.04 28.86
CA ASP A 146 10.76 -9.85 27.66
C ASP A 146 9.86 -9.34 26.54
N PHE A 147 8.67 -8.86 26.87
CA PHE A 147 7.83 -8.17 25.90
C PHE A 147 8.47 -6.87 25.39
N GLU A 148 9.08 -6.07 26.26
CA GLU A 148 9.81 -4.86 25.86
C GLU A 148 10.91 -5.17 24.83
N LYS A 149 11.65 -6.28 25.01
CA LYS A 149 12.67 -6.74 24.05
C LYS A 149 12.06 -7.10 22.69
N ILE A 150 10.91 -7.76 22.68
CA ILE A 150 10.19 -8.10 21.44
C ILE A 150 9.72 -6.82 20.73
N LEU A 151 9.16 -5.86 21.46
CA LEU A 151 8.74 -4.57 20.91
C LEU A 151 9.91 -3.78 20.33
N TYR A 152 11.06 -3.80 21.00
CA TYR A 152 12.26 -3.14 20.48
C TYR A 152 12.73 -3.76 19.16
N ARG A 153 12.79 -5.09 19.09
CA ARG A 153 13.18 -5.79 17.84
C ARG A 153 12.21 -5.50 16.71
N LEU A 154 10.92 -5.40 17.02
CA LEU A 154 9.89 -5.04 16.07
C LEU A 154 10.05 -3.60 15.56
N GLU A 155 10.31 -2.65 16.46
CA GLU A 155 10.59 -1.26 16.10
C GLU A 155 11.75 -1.20 15.10
N THR A 156 12.88 -1.85 15.40
CA THR A 156 14.05 -1.93 14.51
C THR A 156 13.73 -2.59 13.17
N ALA A 157 12.91 -3.65 13.16
CA ALA A 157 12.50 -4.29 11.92
C ALA A 157 11.67 -3.34 11.04
N LEU A 158 10.75 -2.57 11.64
CA LEU A 158 9.84 -1.66 10.93
C LEU A 158 10.47 -0.33 10.51
N GLU A 159 11.60 0.05 11.09
CA GLU A 159 12.43 1.16 10.61
C GLU A 159 12.98 0.89 9.20
N SER A 160 13.17 -0.37 8.84
CA SER A 160 13.54 -0.77 7.47
C SER A 160 12.39 -0.56 6.50
N ASP A 161 12.72 -0.04 5.30
CA ASP A 161 11.72 0.17 4.26
C ASP A 161 11.12 -1.16 3.73
N ASN A 162 11.87 -2.26 3.89
CA ASN A 162 11.48 -3.63 3.57
C ASN A 162 11.91 -4.56 4.71
N PRO A 163 11.09 -4.73 5.76
CA PRO A 163 11.39 -5.67 6.83
C PRO A 163 11.53 -7.09 6.28
N SER A 164 12.63 -7.74 6.67
CA SER A 164 12.92 -9.14 6.34
C SER A 164 11.77 -10.02 6.81
N LYS A 165 11.29 -10.89 5.92
CA LYS A 165 10.24 -11.86 6.25
C LYS A 165 10.70 -12.76 7.41
N ARG A 166 11.95 -13.23 7.36
CA ARG A 166 12.52 -14.09 8.40
C ARG A 166 12.53 -13.40 9.76
N ASP A 167 12.81 -12.10 9.79
CA ASP A 167 12.92 -11.35 11.03
C ASP A 167 11.54 -11.12 11.63
N LEU A 168 10.56 -10.73 10.82
CA LEU A 168 9.16 -10.59 11.26
C LEU A 168 8.55 -11.92 11.70
N ASP A 169 8.81 -13.01 10.99
CA ASP A 169 8.33 -14.35 11.34
C ASP A 169 8.97 -14.83 12.66
N SER A 170 10.25 -14.52 12.90
CA SER A 170 10.92 -14.80 14.18
C SER A 170 10.30 -14.00 15.33
N ILE A 171 10.08 -12.69 15.13
CA ILE A 171 9.46 -11.83 16.15
C ILE A 171 8.04 -12.31 16.48
N LEU A 172 7.28 -12.76 15.48
CA LEU A 172 5.95 -13.33 15.70
C LEU A 172 6.01 -14.61 16.52
N LYS A 173 6.98 -15.48 16.24
CA LYS A 173 7.18 -16.70 17.02
C LYS A 173 7.48 -16.37 18.48
N ASP A 174 8.36 -15.41 18.73
CA ASP A 174 8.71 -14.98 20.09
C ASP A 174 7.47 -14.40 20.82
N LEU A 175 6.62 -13.66 20.10
CA LEU A 175 5.38 -13.12 20.65
C LEU A 175 4.35 -14.22 20.95
N ASP A 176 4.24 -15.23 20.08
CA ASP A 176 3.34 -16.37 20.27
C ASP A 176 3.78 -17.22 21.49
N GLU A 177 5.09 -17.45 21.65
CA GLU A 177 5.66 -18.15 22.81
C GLU A 177 5.37 -17.39 24.12
N LEU A 178 5.47 -16.06 24.09
CA LEU A 178 5.22 -15.21 25.26
C LEU A 178 3.72 -15.06 25.58
N THR A 179 2.81 -15.21 24.60
CA THR A 179 1.34 -15.30 24.86
C THR A 179 0.86 -16.68 25.33
N ALA A 180 1.63 -17.74 25.08
CA ALA A 180 1.21 -19.12 25.34
C ALA A 180 1.71 -19.67 26.67
N ALA A 181 2.68 -19.00 27.29
CA ALA A 181 3.15 -19.23 28.65
C ALA A 181 2.16 -18.68 29.68
#